data_AF-A0AAN8EES5-F1
#
_entry.id   AF-A0AAN8EES5-F1
#
_cell.length_a   1.000
_cell.length_b   1.000
_cell.length_c   1.000
_cell.angle_alpha   90.00
_cell.angle_beta   90.00
_cell.angle_gamma   90.00
#
_symmetry.space_group_name_H-M   'P 1'
#
loop_
_entity.id
_entity.type
_entity.pdbx_description
1 polymer ?
#
loop_
_entity_poly.entity_id
_entity_poly.type
_entity_poly.pdbx_seq_one_letter_code
_entity_poly.pdbx_strand_id
1 'polypeptide(L)'
;MAGTSAQEQLKRDFLQRLLTRISQITQRLPLDVDYLQFAVDQEMALFRSLSGQGPLHLVHIDTNHKLIRYGLVIFGGIDGFSRKIMYLGANNKASTSLDFFLEGVQKYGFPLRVRADQGVENVGIACSL
;
A
#
# COMPACT_ATOMS: atom_id res chain seq x y z
N MET A 1 31.04 4.53 9.27
CA MET A 1 30.54 3.23 8.74
C MET A 1 29.08 3.12 9.16
N ALA A 2 28.14 3.44 8.27
CA ALA A 2 26.71 3.40 8.60
C ALA A 2 26.26 1.94 8.59
N GLY A 3 25.89 1.40 9.76
CA GLY A 3 25.32 0.07 9.86
C GLY A 3 24.04 0.00 9.03
N THR A 4 23.99 -0.90 8.04
CA THR A 4 22.75 -1.23 7.33
C THR A 4 21.68 -1.57 8.36
N SER A 5 20.51 -0.93 8.25
CA SER A 5 19.40 -1.19 9.17
C SER A 5 19.02 -2.67 9.12
N ALA A 6 18.60 -3.27 10.24
CA ALA A 6 18.20 -4.67 10.31
C ALA A 6 17.17 -5.05 9.22
N GLN A 7 16.35 -4.09 8.80
CA GLN A 7 15.38 -4.22 7.72
C GLN A 7 16.03 -4.39 6.34
N GLU A 8 17.16 -3.72 6.07
CA GLU A 8 17.93 -3.88 4.84
C GLU A 8 18.62 -5.25 4.77
N GLN A 9 19.11 -5.76 5.90
CA GLN A 9 19.66 -7.13 5.96
C GLN A 9 18.57 -8.18 5.71
N LEU A 10 17.42 -8.05 6.34
CA LEU A 10 16.30 -8.97 6.14
C LEU A 10 15.81 -8.99 4.68
N LYS A 11 15.74 -7.82 4.02
CA LYS A 11 15.41 -7.73 2.59
C LYS A 11 16.42 -8.47 1.72
N ARG A 12 17.72 -8.31 1.99
CA ARG A 12 18.79 -8.96 1.21
C ARG A 12 18.74 -10.47 1.34
N ASP A 13 18.59 -10.99 2.54
CA ASP A 13 18.44 -12.44 2.78
C ASP A 13 17.23 -13.01 2.04
N PHE A 14 16.12 -12.26 2.04
CA PHE A 14 14.91 -12.68 1.33
C PHE A 14 15.11 -12.73 -0.18
N LEU A 15 15.68 -11.66 -0.76
CA LEU A 15 15.96 -11.60 -2.20
C LEU A 15 16.92 -12.69 -2.64
N GLN A 16 17.94 -13.00 -1.83
CA GLN A 16 18.85 -14.12 -2.09
C GLN A 16 18.13 -15.46 -2.05
N ARG A 17 17.21 -15.66 -1.10
CA ARG A 17 16.40 -16.89 -1.01
C ARG A 17 15.51 -17.07 -2.25
N LEU A 18 14.82 -16.01 -2.67
CA LEU A 18 13.99 -16.00 -3.87
C LEU A 18 14.81 -16.33 -5.12
N LEU A 19 15.94 -15.64 -5.31
CA LEU A 19 16.86 -15.85 -6.43
C LEU A 19 17.34 -17.31 -6.48
N THR A 20 17.72 -17.88 -5.33
CA THR A 20 18.19 -19.26 -5.22
C THR A 20 17.09 -20.25 -5.64
N ARG A 21 15.86 -20.07 -5.18
CA ARG A 21 14.74 -20.94 -5.58
C ARG A 21 14.41 -20.83 -7.06
N ILE A 22 14.31 -19.62 -7.60
CA ILE A 22 14.01 -19.41 -9.02
C ILE A 22 15.11 -20.05 -9.87
N SER A 23 16.39 -19.82 -9.52
CA SER A 23 17.52 -20.41 -10.23
C SER A 23 17.45 -21.94 -10.24
N GLN A 24 17.11 -22.57 -9.11
CA GLN A 24 16.95 -24.03 -9.03
C GLN A 24 15.81 -24.56 -9.89
N ILE A 25 14.70 -23.83 -9.97
CA ILE A 25 13.54 -24.21 -10.80
C ILE A 25 13.89 -24.08 -12.28
N THR A 26 14.54 -22.98 -12.67
CA THR A 26 14.93 -22.73 -14.06
C THR A 26 16.01 -23.67 -14.59
N GLN A 27 16.77 -24.32 -13.69
CA GLN A 27 17.79 -25.31 -14.06
C GLN A 27 17.21 -26.71 -14.29
N ARG A 28 15.96 -26.97 -13.92
CA ARG A 28 15.29 -28.25 -14.19
C ARG A 28 14.56 -28.15 -15.53
N LEU A 29 14.94 -29.02 -16.47
CA LEU A 29 14.26 -29.21 -17.74
C LEU A 29 13.43 -30.50 -17.71
N PRO A 30 12.19 -30.51 -18.22
CA PRO A 30 11.46 -29.36 -18.77
C PRO A 30 11.05 -28.36 -17.68
N LEU A 31 10.96 -27.09 -18.05
CA LEU A 31 10.56 -26.01 -17.13
C LEU A 31 9.07 -26.17 -16.77
N ASP A 32 8.79 -26.48 -15.52
CA ASP A 32 7.43 -26.51 -14.98
C ASP A 32 6.99 -25.09 -14.61
N VAL A 33 6.19 -24.50 -15.50
CA VAL A 33 5.69 -23.12 -15.39
C VAL A 33 4.69 -23.00 -14.23
N ASP A 34 3.90 -24.03 -13.97
CA ASP A 34 2.91 -24.03 -12.87
C ASP A 34 3.62 -24.08 -11.52
N TYR A 35 4.68 -24.89 -11.41
CA TYR A 35 5.51 -24.94 -10.22
C TYR A 35 6.30 -23.65 -9.99
N LEU A 36 6.79 -23.02 -11.07
CA LEU A 36 7.45 -21.72 -10.99
C LEU A 36 6.48 -20.65 -10.47
N GLN A 37 5.27 -20.60 -11.02
CA GLN A 37 4.23 -19.67 -10.60
C GLN A 37 3.89 -19.89 -9.11
N PHE A 38 3.66 -21.13 -8.69
CA PHE A 38 3.41 -21.48 -7.29
C PHE A 38 4.54 -21.05 -6.36
N ALA A 39 5.81 -21.31 -6.74
CA ALA A 39 6.96 -20.97 -5.92
C ALA A 39 7.14 -19.46 -5.78
N VAL A 40 6.91 -18.71 -6.86
CA VAL A 40 6.92 -17.23 -6.84
C VAL A 40 5.80 -16.71 -5.94
N ASP A 41 4.58 -17.22 -6.05
CA ASP A 41 3.44 -16.78 -5.24
C ASP A 41 3.66 -17.06 -3.74
N GLN A 42 4.24 -18.21 -3.39
CA GLN A 42 4.62 -18.54 -2.02
C GLN A 42 5.68 -17.59 -1.45
N GLU A 43 6.76 -17.34 -2.18
CA GLU A 43 7.80 -16.43 -1.73
C GLU A 43 7.28 -14.98 -1.66
N MET A 44 6.43 -14.55 -2.58
CA MET A 44 5.79 -13.23 -2.52
C MET A 44 4.87 -13.07 -1.30
N ALA A 45 4.15 -14.12 -0.88
CA ALA A 45 3.34 -14.10 0.33
C ALA A 45 4.20 -13.94 1.60
N LEU A 46 5.33 -14.63 1.66
CA LEU A 46 6.30 -14.56 2.75
C LEU A 46 7.04 -13.21 2.78
N PHE A 47 7.37 -12.65 1.61
CA PHE A 47 7.90 -11.31 1.51
C PHE A 47 6.92 -10.29 2.09
N ARG A 48 5.65 -10.37 1.69
CA ARG A 48 4.59 -9.48 2.16
C ARG A 48 4.36 -9.55 3.67
N SER A 49 4.49 -10.73 4.27
CA SER A 49 4.31 -10.91 5.72
C SER A 49 5.51 -10.39 6.52
N LEU A 50 6.73 -10.54 6.00
CA LEU A 50 7.97 -10.11 6.66
C LEU A 50 8.31 -8.64 6.41
N SER A 51 7.92 -8.10 5.25
CA SER A 51 8.27 -6.72 4.85
C SER A 51 7.51 -5.67 5.63
N GLY A 52 6.56 -6.06 6.50
CA GLY A 52 5.68 -5.14 7.21
C GLY A 52 5.18 -4.05 6.28
N GLN A 53 4.38 -4.42 5.27
CA GLN A 53 3.72 -3.51 4.31
C GLN A 53 4.51 -2.22 4.03
N GLY A 54 5.39 -2.16 3.04
CA GLY A 54 6.16 -0.93 2.74
C GLY A 54 5.31 0.32 2.48
N PRO A 55 5.92 1.52 2.32
CA PRO A 55 5.18 2.75 2.05
C PRO A 55 4.18 2.57 0.91
N LEU A 56 2.97 3.12 1.05
CA LEU A 56 1.87 3.03 0.08
C LEU A 56 1.24 1.64 -0.09
N HIS A 57 1.62 0.64 0.72
CA HIS A 57 0.97 -0.67 0.66
C HIS A 57 -0.48 -0.64 1.12
N LEU A 58 -0.78 0.14 2.17
CA LEU A 58 -2.13 0.35 2.68
C LEU A 58 -2.27 1.80 3.10
N VAL A 59 -3.24 2.50 2.52
CA VAL A 59 -3.60 3.86 2.92
C VAL A 59 -4.92 3.81 3.66
N HIS A 60 -4.93 4.40 4.86
CA HIS A 60 -6.15 4.58 5.61
C HIS A 60 -6.70 5.97 5.29
N ILE A 61 -7.93 6.01 4.81
CA ILE A 61 -8.68 7.24 4.56
C ILE A 61 -9.80 7.32 5.58
N ASP A 62 -10.00 8.51 6.12
CA ASP A 62 -11.03 8.79 7.11
C ASP A 62 -11.65 10.17 6.88
N THR A 63 -12.95 10.26 7.17
CA THR A 63 -13.72 11.49 7.08
C THR A 63 -14.28 11.86 8.45
N ASN A 64 -13.89 13.02 8.97
CA ASN A 64 -14.35 13.51 10.27
C ASN A 64 -15.49 14.52 10.12
N HIS A 65 -16.68 14.09 10.53
CA HIS A 65 -17.93 14.86 10.47
C HIS A 65 -18.26 15.66 11.74
N LYS A 66 -17.37 15.70 12.75
CA LYS A 66 -17.67 16.37 14.05
C LYS A 66 -17.98 17.86 13.90
N LEU A 67 -17.47 18.50 12.85
CA LEU A 67 -17.65 19.93 12.57
C LEU A 67 -18.76 20.22 11.55
N ILE A 68 -19.58 19.23 11.20
CA ILE A 68 -20.64 19.40 10.19
C ILE A 68 -21.65 20.50 10.56
N ARG A 69 -21.85 20.76 11.86
CA ARG A 69 -22.69 21.87 12.36
C ARG A 69 -22.19 23.26 11.94
N TYR A 70 -20.89 23.37 11.64
CA TYR A 70 -20.27 24.58 11.14
C TYR A 70 -20.08 24.54 9.61
N GLY A 71 -20.67 23.56 8.93
CA GLY A 71 -20.49 23.36 7.50
C GLY A 71 -19.09 22.86 7.12
N LEU A 72 -18.34 22.26 8.04
CA LEU A 72 -16.98 21.78 7.79
C LEU A 72 -16.89 20.26 7.99
N VAL A 73 -16.30 19.59 7.01
CA VAL A 73 -15.94 18.17 7.05
C VAL A 73 -14.45 18.06 6.75
N ILE A 74 -13.73 17.31 7.58
CA ILE A 74 -12.29 17.12 7.43
C ILE A 74 -12.05 15.76 6.77
N PHE A 75 -11.23 15.74 5.73
CA PHE A 75 -10.81 14.54 4.99
C PHE A 75 -9.32 14.33 5.21
N GLY A 76 -8.93 13.12 5.57
CA GLY A 76 -7.53 12.79 5.81
C GLY A 76 -7.17 11.41 5.27
N GLY A 77 -5.98 11.31 4.69
CA GLY A 77 -5.37 10.05 4.28
C GLY A 77 -4.02 9.86 4.95
N ILE A 78 -3.76 8.68 5.53
CA ILE A 78 -2.48 8.33 6.14
C ILE A 78 -1.92 7.05 5.52
N ASP A 79 -0.61 7.02 5.32
CA ASP A 79 0.09 5.80 4.97
C ASP A 79 0.16 4.86 6.18
N GLY A 80 -0.32 3.63 6.02
CA GLY A 80 -0.40 2.62 7.07
C GLY A 80 0.98 2.18 7.57
N PHE A 81 2.01 2.29 6.73
CA PHE A 81 3.38 1.94 7.08
C PHE A 81 4.09 3.06 7.84
N SER A 82 4.28 4.20 7.17
CA SER A 82 5.10 5.30 7.68
C SER A 82 4.34 6.23 8.62
N ARG A 83 3.01 6.09 8.73
CA ARG A 83 2.11 7.02 9.42
C ARG A 83 2.16 8.44 8.85
N LYS A 84 2.74 8.61 7.66
CA LYS A 84 2.83 9.90 6.97
C LYS A 84 1.46 10.33 6.49
N ILE A 85 1.13 11.61 6.68
CA ILE A 85 -0.08 12.22 6.17
C ILE A 85 0.07 12.40 4.65
N MET A 86 -0.78 11.71 3.89
CA MET A 86 -0.82 11.80 2.44
C MET A 86 -1.63 13.02 1.98
N TYR A 87 -2.69 13.36 2.70
CA TYR A 87 -3.41 14.62 2.51
C TYR A 87 -4.23 14.91 3.76
N LEU A 88 -4.53 16.19 3.94
CA LEU A 88 -5.45 16.68 4.96
C LEU A 88 -6.15 17.92 4.40
N GLY A 89 -7.46 17.83 4.21
CA GLY A 89 -8.27 18.88 3.62
C GLY A 89 -9.55 19.09 4.42
N ALA A 90 -10.12 20.28 4.34
CA ALA A 90 -11.43 20.58 4.93
C ALA A 90 -12.34 21.18 3.86
N ASN A 91 -13.54 20.61 3.70
CA ASN A 91 -14.55 21.19 2.82
C ASN A 91 -15.96 20.84 3.30
N ASN A 92 -16.98 21.40 2.65
CA ASN A 92 -18.39 21.18 2.97
C ASN A 92 -19.08 20.12 2.09
N LYS A 93 -18.34 19.45 1.19
CA LYS A 93 -18.89 18.49 0.20
C LYS A 93 -18.10 17.20 0.12
N ALA A 94 -18.82 16.09 -0.05
CA ALA A 94 -18.28 14.74 -0.27
C ALA A 94 -17.52 14.59 -1.61
N SER A 95 -17.93 15.32 -2.66
CA SER A 95 -17.26 15.30 -3.97
C SER A 95 -15.76 15.65 -3.89
N THR A 96 -15.37 16.43 -2.88
CA THR A 96 -13.99 16.85 -2.63
C THR A 96 -13.09 15.74 -2.10
N SER A 97 -13.64 14.64 -1.59
CA SER A 97 -12.84 13.53 -1.03
C SER A 97 -11.94 12.90 -2.09
N LEU A 98 -12.49 12.67 -3.29
CA LEU A 98 -11.74 12.16 -4.44
C LEU A 98 -10.66 13.15 -4.89
N ASP A 99 -10.96 14.44 -4.94
CA ASP A 99 -9.98 15.47 -5.37
C ASP A 99 -8.77 15.51 -4.43
N PHE A 100 -8.99 15.50 -3.12
CA PHE A 100 -7.91 15.44 -2.13
C PHE A 100 -7.11 14.14 -2.23
N PHE A 101 -7.79 13.02 -2.49
CA PHE A 101 -7.13 11.73 -2.70
C PHE A 101 -6.22 11.77 -3.95
N LEU A 102 -6.73 12.28 -5.07
CA LEU A 102 -5.97 12.38 -6.32
C LEU A 102 -4.76 13.31 -6.18
N GLU A 103 -4.90 14.43 -5.46
CA GLU A 103 -3.76 15.31 -5.16
C GLU A 103 -2.69 14.58 -4.32
N GLY A 104 -3.11 13.83 -3.30
CA GLY A 104 -2.22 13.01 -2.49
C GLY A 104 -1.50 11.93 -3.31
N VAL A 105 -2.23 11.26 -4.21
CA VAL A 105 -1.69 10.25 -5.14
C VAL A 105 -0.69 10.88 -6.12
N GLN A 106 -0.99 12.07 -6.66
CA GLN A 106 -0.09 12.77 -7.56
C GLN A 106 1.23 13.16 -6.87
N LYS A 107 1.16 13.50 -5.59
CA LYS A 107 2.33 13.94 -4.81
C LYS A 107 3.19 12.78 -4.29
N TYR A 108 2.57 11.69 -3.84
CA TYR A 108 3.26 10.62 -3.13
C TYR A 108 3.32 9.29 -3.89
N GLY A 109 2.47 9.11 -4.91
CA GLY A 109 2.33 7.87 -5.66
C GLY A 109 1.03 7.13 -5.34
N PHE A 110 0.73 6.13 -6.17
CA PHE A 110 -0.50 5.36 -6.09
C PHE A 110 -0.41 4.25 -5.03
N PRO A 111 -1.40 4.12 -4.12
CA PRO A 111 -1.39 3.08 -3.12
C PRO A 111 -1.80 1.72 -3.67
N LEU A 112 -1.23 0.64 -3.13
CA LEU A 112 -1.61 -0.73 -3.50
C LEU A 112 -3.01 -1.10 -2.97
N ARG A 113 -3.38 -0.58 -1.80
CA ARG A 113 -4.70 -0.77 -1.19
C ARG A 113 -5.12 0.49 -0.44
N VAL A 114 -6.41 0.75 -0.44
CA VAL A 114 -7.04 1.77 0.36
C VAL A 114 -8.04 1.12 1.29
N ARG A 115 -8.05 1.53 2.56
CA ARG A 115 -9.10 1.19 3.52
C ARG A 115 -9.79 2.48 3.95
N ALA A 116 -11.09 2.50 3.77
CA ALA A 116 -11.98 3.53 4.27
C ALA A 116 -13.20 2.86 4.91
N ASP A 117 -13.98 3.62 5.67
CA ASP A 117 -15.29 3.20 6.13
C ASP A 117 -16.31 3.22 4.98
N GLN A 118 -17.48 2.60 5.22
CA GLN A 118 -18.56 2.49 4.24
C GLN A 118 -19.35 3.80 4.14
N GLY A 119 -18.65 4.91 3.96
CA GLY A 119 -19.20 6.24 3.73
C GLY A 119 -19.51 6.48 2.25
N VAL A 120 -20.58 7.22 1.97
CA VAL A 120 -20.97 7.61 0.61
C VAL A 120 -19.93 8.52 -0.06
N GLU A 121 -19.17 9.26 0.74
CA GLU A 121 -18.08 10.11 0.31
C GLU A 121 -16.86 9.34 -0.19
N ASN A 122 -16.69 8.08 0.22
CA ASN A 122 -15.58 7.23 -0.20
C ASN A 122 -15.89 6.43 -1.46
N VAL A 123 -17.14 6.43 -1.93
CA VAL A 123 -17.56 5.67 -3.13
C VAL A 123 -16.78 6.11 -4.36
N GLY A 124 -16.55 7.41 -4.52
CA GLY A 124 -15.74 7.93 -5.63
C GLY A 124 -14.31 7.39 -5.62
N ILE A 125 -13.70 7.26 -4.44
CA ILE A 125 -12.37 6.69 -4.28
C ILE A 125 -12.40 5.18 -4.55
N ALA A 126 -13.41 4.46 -4.05
CA ALA A 126 -13.58 3.04 -4.28
C ALA A 126 -13.76 2.68 -5.76
N CYS A 127 -14.44 3.54 -6.54
CA CYS A 127 -14.57 3.36 -7.99
C CYS A 127 -13.31 3.75 -8.79
N SER A 128 -12.34 4.42 -8.16
CA SER A 128 -11.10 4.89 -8.80
C SER A 128 -9.89 3.98 -8.61
N LEU A 129 -10.06 2.90 -7.82
CA LEU A 129 -9.06 1.88 -7.51
C LEU A 129 -9.33 0.59 -8.29
#